data_AF-A0A2D8YGT1-F1
#
_entry.id   AF-A0A2D8YGT1-F1
#
_cell.length_a   1.000
_cell.length_b   1.000
_cell.length_c   1.000
_cell.angle_alpha   90.00
_cell.angle_beta   90.00
_cell.angle_gamma   90.00
#
_symmetry.space_group_name_H-M   'P 1'
#
loop_
_entity.id
_entity.type
_entity.pdbx_description
1 polymer ?
#
loop_
_entity_poly.entity_id
_entity_poly.type
_entity_poly.pdbx_seq_one_letter_code
_entity_poly.pdbx_strand_id
1 'polypeptide(L)'
;TLNLLTPGMPNYMLADWDRERFASSASPAFDLIAAADTAAATTFGILLEPQRVARLVEFHRRDPANPGAGDVLARVQQAVMTTPNAARTRPIAEAVRARYAFSLMDLAGADTTAAVKAAAASGLRDMSDALQGQGGDHAVWLRSRIEDFLEAPADVNPPAIEAETLPPGGPIGYAPYETCWHCD
;
A
#
# COMPACT_ATOMS: atom_id res chain seq x y z
N THR A 1 -6.34 7.55 -21.08
CA THR A 1 -6.40 6.33 -21.93
C THR A 1 -6.82 5.10 -21.11
N LEU A 2 -7.72 5.24 -20.13
CA LEU A 2 -8.23 4.14 -19.29
C LEU A 2 -9.21 3.20 -20.02
N ASN A 3 -9.63 3.54 -21.25
CA ASN A 3 -10.57 2.76 -22.06
C ASN A 3 -9.95 1.49 -22.69
N LEU A 4 -8.70 1.15 -22.37
CA LEU A 4 -7.97 0.04 -22.98
C LEU A 4 -7.77 -1.17 -22.06
N LEU A 5 -8.21 -1.07 -20.80
CA LEU A 5 -8.11 -2.17 -19.84
C LEU A 5 -9.40 -2.98 -19.86
N THR A 6 -9.59 -3.77 -20.92
CA THR A 6 -10.62 -4.82 -20.92
C THR A 6 -10.16 -5.96 -20.02
N PRO A 7 -11.03 -6.42 -19.09
CA PRO A 7 -10.72 -7.52 -18.21
C PRO A 7 -10.47 -8.79 -19.01
N GLY A 8 -9.43 -9.55 -18.67
CA GLY A 8 -9.09 -10.79 -19.36
C GLY A 8 -10.20 -11.83 -19.20
N MET A 9 -10.47 -12.61 -20.25
CA MET A 9 -11.44 -13.71 -20.14
C MET A 9 -10.96 -14.77 -19.14
N PRO A 10 -11.85 -15.40 -18.35
CA PRO A 10 -11.48 -16.54 -17.53
C PRO A 10 -10.94 -17.66 -18.41
N ASN A 11 -9.77 -18.21 -18.06
CA ASN A 11 -9.14 -19.29 -18.81
C ASN A 11 -9.14 -20.56 -17.97
N TYR A 12 -10.02 -21.50 -18.31
CA TYR A 12 -10.22 -22.75 -17.59
C TYR A 12 -9.10 -23.79 -17.84
N MET A 13 -8.14 -23.50 -18.73
CA MET A 13 -7.06 -24.44 -19.09
C MET A 13 -5.81 -24.31 -18.22
N LEU A 14 -5.65 -23.21 -17.50
CA LEU A 14 -4.56 -23.02 -16.53
C LEU A 14 -5.17 -23.14 -15.14
N ALA A 15 -4.59 -23.99 -14.29
CA ALA A 15 -5.09 -24.24 -12.93
C ALA A 15 -5.04 -23.02 -11.99
N ASP A 16 -4.49 -21.89 -12.46
CA ASP A 16 -4.16 -20.71 -11.65
C ASP A 16 -4.20 -19.42 -12.52
N TRP A 17 -5.32 -19.21 -13.23
CA TRP A 17 -5.47 -18.15 -14.26
C TRP A 17 -5.70 -16.74 -13.69
N ASP A 18 -5.99 -16.66 -12.40
CA ASP A 18 -6.26 -15.45 -11.64
C ASP A 18 -5.07 -14.98 -10.80
N ARG A 19 -4.02 -15.80 -10.62
CA ARG A 19 -2.82 -15.47 -9.83
C ARG A 19 -2.13 -14.13 -10.17
N GLU A 20 -2.13 -13.75 -11.44
CA GLU A 20 -1.47 -12.52 -11.92
C GLU A 20 -2.47 -11.37 -12.11
N ARG A 21 -3.67 -11.48 -11.56
CA ARG A 21 -4.73 -10.46 -11.66
C ARG A 21 -4.88 -9.75 -10.34
N PHE A 22 -5.19 -8.46 -10.42
CA PHE A 22 -5.63 -7.73 -9.22
C PHE A 22 -6.93 -8.32 -8.70
N ALA A 23 -7.05 -8.42 -7.37
CA ALA A 23 -8.34 -8.59 -6.72
C ALA A 23 -9.31 -7.53 -7.25
N SER A 24 -10.56 -7.90 -7.54
CA SER A 24 -11.52 -7.01 -8.20
C SER A 24 -12.91 -7.19 -7.61
N SER A 25 -13.46 -6.12 -7.03
CA SER A 25 -14.82 -6.11 -6.50
C SER A 25 -15.87 -5.95 -7.61
N ALA A 26 -15.47 -5.38 -8.75
CA ALA A 26 -16.36 -5.08 -9.89
C ALA A 26 -16.34 -6.15 -10.99
N SER A 27 -15.89 -7.37 -10.70
CA SER A 27 -15.85 -8.47 -11.69
C SER A 27 -17.23 -8.70 -12.34
N PRO A 28 -17.34 -8.88 -13.66
CA PRO A 28 -16.25 -9.08 -14.61
C PRO A 28 -15.66 -7.79 -15.19
N ALA A 29 -16.11 -6.59 -14.80
CA ALA A 29 -15.53 -5.33 -15.28
C ALA A 29 -14.15 -5.07 -14.66
N PHE A 30 -13.34 -4.23 -15.31
CA PHE A 30 -12.05 -3.84 -14.76
C PHE A 30 -12.23 -2.86 -13.59
N ASP A 31 -11.83 -3.30 -12.40
CA ASP A 31 -11.89 -2.50 -11.17
C ASP A 31 -10.63 -1.65 -11.02
N LEU A 32 -10.74 -0.39 -11.45
CA LEU A 32 -9.67 0.59 -11.35
C LEU A 32 -9.28 0.94 -9.92
N ILE A 33 -10.23 0.85 -8.99
CA ILE A 33 -10.02 1.22 -7.60
C ILE A 33 -9.22 0.12 -6.91
N ALA A 34 -9.64 -1.13 -7.09
CA ALA A 34 -8.92 -2.26 -6.54
C ALA A 34 -7.51 -2.39 -7.15
N ALA A 35 -7.33 -2.16 -8.45
CA ALA A 35 -6.00 -2.14 -9.05
C ALA A 35 -5.09 -1.05 -8.46
N ALA A 36 -5.62 0.15 -8.21
CA ALA A 36 -4.87 1.22 -7.56
C ALA A 36 -4.54 0.89 -6.10
N ASP A 37 -5.47 0.28 -5.38
CA ASP A 37 -5.27 -0.18 -4.00
C ASP A 37 -4.19 -1.26 -3.92
N THR A 38 -4.20 -2.27 -4.81
CA THR A 38 -3.16 -3.30 -4.86
C THR A 38 -1.79 -2.69 -5.18
N ALA A 39 -1.70 -1.80 -6.16
CA ALA A 39 -0.44 -1.11 -6.48
C ALA A 39 0.09 -0.29 -5.30
N ALA A 40 -0.80 0.38 -4.57
CA ALA A 40 -0.45 1.11 -3.35
C ALA A 40 -0.01 0.15 -2.23
N ALA A 41 -0.69 -0.99 -2.05
CA ALA A 41 -0.36 -2.01 -1.06
C ALA A 41 1.05 -2.56 -1.30
N THR A 42 1.40 -2.94 -2.53
CA THR A 42 2.75 -3.41 -2.88
C THR A 42 3.80 -2.33 -2.59
N THR A 43 3.50 -1.07 -2.94
CA THR A 43 4.43 0.04 -2.75
C THR A 43 4.67 0.32 -1.27
N PHE A 44 3.60 0.41 -0.47
CA PHE A 44 3.70 0.71 0.96
C PHE A 44 4.25 -0.48 1.76
N GLY A 45 3.97 -1.72 1.37
CA GLY A 45 4.58 -2.90 1.99
C GLY A 45 6.12 -2.85 1.92
N ILE A 46 6.67 -2.42 0.78
CA ILE A 46 8.14 -2.26 0.63
C ILE A 46 8.65 -1.03 1.38
N LEU A 47 7.96 0.11 1.26
CA LEU A 47 8.43 1.37 1.86
C LEU A 47 8.36 1.36 3.39
N LEU A 48 7.32 0.75 3.94
CA LEU A 48 6.98 0.73 5.36
C LEU A 48 7.39 -0.58 6.05
N GLU A 49 8.16 -1.45 5.39
CA GLU A 49 8.72 -2.65 6.01
C GLU A 49 9.43 -2.30 7.34
N PRO A 50 9.09 -2.95 8.48
CA PRO A 50 9.57 -2.53 9.80
C PRO A 50 11.10 -2.42 9.91
N GLN A 51 11.85 -3.34 9.31
CA GLN A 51 13.31 -3.35 9.29
C GLN A 51 13.86 -2.21 8.42
N ARG A 52 13.15 -1.83 7.36
CA ARG A 52 13.53 -0.68 6.53
C ARG A 52 13.37 0.62 7.32
N VAL A 53 12.25 0.78 8.01
CA VAL A 53 12.01 1.97 8.85
C VAL A 53 13.00 2.01 10.02
N ALA A 54 13.31 0.88 10.65
CA ALA A 54 14.33 0.79 11.68
C ALA A 54 15.73 1.23 11.18
N ARG A 55 16.09 0.85 9.94
CA ARG A 55 17.35 1.31 9.32
C ARG A 55 17.36 2.83 9.09
N LEU A 56 16.23 3.43 8.69
CA LEU A 56 16.14 4.90 8.56
C LEU A 56 16.38 5.59 9.90
N VAL A 57 15.76 5.08 10.98
CA VAL A 57 16.00 5.60 12.34
C VAL A 57 17.48 5.49 12.71
N GLU A 58 18.10 4.34 12.51
CA GLU A 58 19.49 4.11 12.91
C GLU A 58 20.49 4.92 12.08
N PHE A 59 20.29 5.04 10.77
CA PHE A 59 21.20 5.79 9.90
C PHE A 59 21.10 7.30 10.13
N HIS A 60 19.89 7.83 10.31
CA HIS A 60 19.71 9.24 10.66
C HIS A 60 20.29 9.57 12.04
N ARG A 61 20.18 8.64 13.02
CA ARG A 61 20.80 8.81 14.34
C ARG A 61 22.33 8.87 14.27
N ARG A 62 22.96 8.13 13.36
CA ARG A 62 24.42 8.11 13.17
C ARG A 62 24.94 9.32 12.41
N ASP A 63 24.19 9.76 11.41
CA ASP A 63 24.51 10.92 10.60
C ASP A 63 23.21 11.64 10.22
N PRO A 64 22.97 12.84 10.80
CA PRO A 64 21.78 13.65 10.52
C PRO A 64 21.60 14.06 9.05
N ALA A 65 22.63 13.92 8.20
CA ALA A 65 22.49 14.17 6.77
C ALA A 65 21.72 13.06 6.03
N ASN A 66 21.60 11.86 6.61
CA ASN A 66 20.76 10.79 6.07
C ASN A 66 19.27 11.09 6.30
N PRO A 67 18.36 10.60 5.45
CA PRO A 67 16.93 10.75 5.69
C PRO A 67 16.49 9.95 6.92
N GLY A 68 15.71 10.59 7.80
CA GLY A 68 15.04 9.95 8.92
C GLY A 68 13.74 9.26 8.51
N ALA A 69 13.21 8.44 9.41
CA ALA A 69 11.89 7.82 9.22
C ALA A 69 10.79 8.89 9.05
N GLY A 70 10.82 9.94 9.88
CA GLY A 70 9.87 11.06 9.79
C GLY A 70 9.92 11.78 8.44
N ASP A 71 11.12 12.04 7.90
CA ASP A 71 11.29 12.70 6.61
C ASP A 71 10.65 11.91 5.46
N VAL A 72 10.86 10.59 5.47
CA VAL A 72 10.31 9.68 4.46
C VAL A 72 8.79 9.62 4.59
N LEU A 73 8.25 9.43 5.80
CA LEU A 73 6.80 9.37 6.04
C LEU A 73 6.10 10.69 5.67
N ALA A 74 6.68 11.84 6.02
CA ALA A 74 6.15 13.15 5.66
C ALA A 74 6.09 13.33 4.15
N ARG A 75 7.11 12.88 3.41
CA ARG A 75 7.17 12.98 1.95
C ARG A 75 6.18 12.05 1.26
N VAL A 76 5.98 10.83 1.78
CA VAL A 76 4.94 9.92 1.30
C VAL A 76 3.55 10.51 1.57
N GLN A 77 3.31 11.01 2.78
CA GLN A 77 2.04 11.64 3.13
C GLN A 77 1.73 12.84 2.23
N GLN A 78 2.71 13.70 1.95
CA GLN A 78 2.53 14.82 1.02
C GLN A 78 2.06 14.35 -0.37
N ALA A 79 2.65 13.27 -0.88
CA ALA A 79 2.25 12.68 -2.16
C ALA A 79 0.82 12.12 -2.10
N VAL A 80 0.50 11.35 -1.06
CA VAL A 80 -0.82 10.70 -0.85
C VAL A 80 -1.94 11.72 -0.62
N MET A 81 -1.65 12.83 0.05
CA MET A 81 -2.62 13.88 0.36
C MET A 81 -2.81 14.88 -0.79
N THR A 82 -2.10 14.72 -1.91
CA THR A 82 -2.27 15.58 -3.08
C THR A 82 -3.72 15.56 -3.58
N THR A 83 -4.27 16.74 -3.83
CA THR A 83 -5.66 16.88 -4.30
C THR A 83 -5.79 16.38 -5.74
N PRO A 84 -6.70 15.45 -6.02
CA PRO A 84 -6.94 14.96 -7.38
C PRO A 84 -7.49 16.08 -8.27
N ASN A 85 -7.02 16.13 -9.52
CA ASN A 85 -7.36 17.19 -10.48
C ASN A 85 -8.75 17.03 -11.11
N ALA A 86 -9.40 15.88 -10.95
CA ALA A 86 -10.71 15.59 -11.52
C ALA A 86 -11.57 14.74 -10.58
N ALA A 87 -12.89 14.91 -10.65
CA ALA A 87 -13.84 14.12 -9.87
C ALA A 87 -13.69 12.61 -10.11
N ARG A 88 -13.37 12.20 -11.34
CA ARG A 88 -13.16 10.79 -11.72
C ARG A 88 -11.97 10.13 -11.04
N THR A 89 -10.94 10.89 -10.66
CA THR A 89 -9.72 10.37 -10.01
C THR A 89 -9.80 10.45 -8.49
N ARG A 90 -10.86 11.06 -7.94
CA ARG A 90 -11.04 11.18 -6.49
C ARG A 90 -11.16 9.83 -5.79
N PRO A 91 -11.97 8.87 -6.26
CA PRO A 91 -12.05 7.55 -5.62
C PRO A 91 -10.73 6.77 -5.64
N ILE A 92 -9.88 6.99 -6.66
CA ILE A 92 -8.54 6.41 -6.74
C ILE A 92 -7.65 6.99 -5.63
N ALA A 93 -7.65 8.31 -5.46
CA ALA A 93 -6.88 8.98 -4.41
C ALA A 93 -7.36 8.58 -3.01
N GLU A 94 -8.67 8.40 -2.82
CA GLU A 94 -9.28 7.91 -1.58
C GLU A 94 -8.82 6.49 -1.25
N ALA A 95 -8.80 5.57 -2.21
CA ALA A 95 -8.26 4.22 -2.01
C ALA A 95 -6.78 4.23 -1.61
N VAL A 96 -5.95 5.03 -2.28
CA VAL A 96 -4.52 5.16 -1.94
C VAL A 96 -4.33 5.73 -0.53
N ARG A 97 -5.15 6.71 -0.11
CA ARG A 97 -5.12 7.26 1.26
C ARG A 97 -5.48 6.19 2.28
N ALA A 98 -6.60 5.51 2.10
CA ALA A 98 -7.00 4.43 3.01
C ALA A 98 -5.91 3.36 3.13
N ARG A 99 -5.31 2.96 2.01
CA ARG A 99 -4.21 2.00 1.99
C ARG A 99 -3.00 2.47 2.79
N TYR A 100 -2.59 3.73 2.62
CA TYR A 100 -1.49 4.30 3.38
C TYR A 100 -1.76 4.32 4.89
N ALA A 101 -2.96 4.73 5.30
CA ALA A 101 -3.35 4.74 6.71
C ALA A 101 -3.30 3.33 7.31
N PHE A 102 -3.85 2.33 6.63
CA PHE A 102 -3.82 0.94 7.11
C PHE A 102 -2.39 0.40 7.18
N SER A 103 -1.53 0.69 6.18
CA SER A 103 -0.13 0.27 6.26
C SER A 103 0.64 0.95 7.41
N LEU A 104 0.27 2.18 7.82
CA LEU A 104 0.82 2.79 9.02
C LEU A 104 0.30 2.12 10.31
N MET A 105 -0.97 1.69 10.34
CA MET A 105 -1.52 0.90 11.45
C MET A 105 -0.79 -0.43 11.60
N ASP A 106 -0.56 -1.14 10.48
CA ASP A 106 0.20 -2.39 10.46
C ASP A 106 1.62 -2.17 11.00
N LEU A 107 2.30 -1.10 10.56
CA LEU A 107 3.65 -0.76 11.05
C LEU A 107 3.66 -0.41 12.55
N ALA A 108 2.63 0.27 13.04
CA ALA A 108 2.49 0.59 14.46
C ALA A 108 2.21 -0.66 15.31
N GLY A 109 1.48 -1.64 14.75
CA GLY A 109 1.18 -2.94 15.38
C GLY A 109 2.29 -3.98 15.27
N ALA A 110 3.24 -3.82 14.34
CA ALA A 110 4.27 -4.81 14.04
C ALA A 110 5.18 -5.16 15.24
N ASP A 111 5.80 -6.34 15.20
CA ASP A 111 6.86 -6.71 16.16
C ASP A 111 8.19 -6.02 15.78
N THR A 112 8.36 -4.79 16.29
CA THR A 112 9.48 -3.91 15.95
C THR A 112 9.78 -2.93 17.10
N THR A 113 10.81 -2.10 16.92
CA THR A 113 11.28 -1.15 17.94
C THR A 113 10.26 -0.06 18.25
N ALA A 114 10.29 0.46 19.49
CA ALA A 114 9.42 1.55 19.92
C ALA A 114 9.57 2.81 19.05
N ALA A 115 10.77 3.08 18.52
CA ALA A 115 11.02 4.23 17.63
C ALA A 115 10.25 4.10 16.30
N VAL A 116 10.18 2.88 15.74
CA VAL A 116 9.41 2.62 14.52
C VAL A 116 7.91 2.77 14.77
N LYS A 117 7.41 2.19 15.87
CA LYS A 117 6.01 2.34 16.28
C LYS A 117 5.63 3.80 16.52
N ALA A 118 6.51 4.56 17.18
CA ALA A 118 6.31 5.99 17.42
C ALA A 118 6.27 6.80 16.11
N ALA A 119 7.14 6.49 15.14
CA ALA A 119 7.15 7.14 13.83
C ALA A 119 5.84 6.85 13.06
N ALA A 120 5.36 5.60 13.07
CA ALA A 120 4.09 5.23 12.46
C ALA A 120 2.90 5.94 13.11
N ALA A 121 2.85 5.96 14.46
CA ALA A 121 1.82 6.68 15.21
C ALA A 121 1.85 8.19 14.96
N SER A 122 3.04 8.79 14.76
CA SER A 122 3.16 10.20 14.36
C SER A 122 2.56 10.41 12.97
N GLY A 123 2.92 9.57 11.98
CA GLY A 123 2.36 9.66 10.63
C GLY A 123 0.84 9.49 10.60
N LEU A 124 0.28 8.64 11.45
CA LEU A 124 -1.18 8.51 11.62
C LEU A 124 -1.81 9.81 12.13
N ARG A 125 -1.22 10.46 13.14
CA ARG A 125 -1.71 11.75 13.64
C ARG A 125 -1.63 12.84 12.58
N ASP A 126 -0.49 12.95 11.90
CA ASP A 126 -0.29 13.91 10.82
C ASP A 126 -1.34 13.70 9.71
N MET A 127 -1.67 12.44 9.40
CA MET A 127 -2.68 12.11 8.42
C MET A 127 -4.10 12.46 8.90
N SER A 128 -4.43 12.19 10.17
CA SER A 128 -5.69 12.58 10.78
C SER A 128 -5.94 14.10 10.68
N ASP A 129 -4.92 14.88 11.01
CA ASP A 129 -4.96 16.35 10.93
C ASP A 129 -5.15 16.82 9.48
N ALA A 130 -4.44 16.21 8.53
CA ALA A 130 -4.59 16.53 7.12
C ALA A 130 -6.00 16.18 6.56
N LEU A 131 -6.60 15.09 7.03
CA LEU A 131 -7.96 14.68 6.65
C LEU A 131 -9.03 15.61 7.22
N GLN A 132 -8.81 16.19 8.41
CA GLN A 132 -9.68 17.21 8.97
C GLN A 132 -9.83 18.41 8.04
N GLY A 133 -8.76 18.81 7.34
CA GLY A 133 -8.78 19.92 6.37
C GLY A 133 -9.45 19.61 5.02
N GLN A 134 -9.58 18.33 4.61
CA GLN A 134 -10.21 17.96 3.34
C GLN A 134 -11.75 17.87 3.41
N GLY A 135 -12.28 17.34 4.51
CA GLY A 135 -13.72 17.06 4.66
C GLY A 135 -14.27 15.99 3.70
N GLY A 136 -15.58 15.76 3.75
CA GLY A 136 -16.28 14.74 2.95
C GLY A 136 -16.32 13.35 3.60
N ASP A 137 -17.26 12.52 3.15
CA ASP A 137 -17.62 11.25 3.80
C ASP A 137 -16.42 10.30 3.96
N HIS A 138 -15.58 10.18 2.92
CA HIS A 138 -14.39 9.34 2.98
C HIS A 138 -13.36 9.84 3.98
N ALA A 139 -13.08 11.16 4.02
CA ALA A 139 -12.11 11.71 4.95
C ALA A 139 -12.60 11.59 6.40
N VAL A 140 -13.90 11.79 6.64
CA VAL A 140 -14.52 11.59 7.97
C VAL A 140 -14.42 10.14 8.40
N TRP A 141 -14.77 9.19 7.53
CA TRP A 141 -14.66 7.76 7.81
C TRP A 141 -13.22 7.32 8.07
N LEU A 142 -12.26 7.74 7.24
CA LEU A 142 -10.87 7.33 7.39
C LEU A 142 -10.25 7.93 8.66
N ARG A 143 -10.57 9.20 8.95
CA ARG A 143 -10.12 9.85 10.18
C ARG A 143 -10.62 9.12 11.42
N SER A 144 -11.90 8.72 11.46
CA SER A 144 -12.42 7.98 12.61
C SER A 144 -11.71 6.65 12.80
N ARG A 145 -11.37 5.93 11.72
CA ARG A 145 -10.57 4.69 11.81
C ARG A 145 -9.17 4.93 12.38
N ILE A 146 -8.54 6.04 12.02
CA ILE A 146 -7.23 6.44 12.57
C ILE A 146 -7.35 6.77 14.06
N GLU A 147 -8.36 7.55 14.44
CA GLU A 147 -8.63 7.91 15.84
C GLU A 147 -8.90 6.67 16.70
N ASP A 148 -9.77 5.76 16.23
CA ASP A 148 -10.09 4.50 16.90
C ASP A 148 -8.81 3.66 17.16
N PHE A 149 -7.95 3.52 16.14
CA PHE A 149 -6.70 2.78 16.26
C PHE A 149 -5.72 3.43 17.25
N LEU A 150 -5.61 4.77 17.25
CA LEU A 150 -4.70 5.49 18.14
C LEU A 150 -5.17 5.45 19.61
N GLU A 151 -6.47 5.35 19.85
CA GLU A 151 -7.06 5.25 21.19
C GLU A 151 -7.04 3.81 21.74
N ALA A 152 -7.26 2.80 20.88
CA ALA A 152 -7.24 1.38 21.27
C ALA A 152 -6.60 0.49 20.17
N PRO A 153 -5.26 0.35 20.13
CA PRO A 153 -4.56 -0.35 19.04
C PRO A 153 -4.85 -1.85 18.91
N ALA A 154 -5.42 -2.50 19.95
CA ALA A 154 -5.54 -3.96 20.03
C ALA A 154 -6.79 -4.55 19.35
N ASP A 155 -7.83 -3.75 19.08
CA ASP A 155 -9.12 -4.24 18.56
C ASP A 155 -9.37 -3.93 17.08
N VAL A 156 -8.49 -3.15 16.44
CA VAL A 156 -8.61 -2.83 15.02
C VAL A 156 -7.82 -3.86 14.22
N ASN A 157 -8.49 -4.92 13.79
CA ASN A 157 -8.05 -5.68 12.62
C ASN A 157 -8.55 -4.91 11.39
N PRO A 158 -7.72 -4.06 10.73
CA PRO A 158 -8.20 -3.31 9.58
C PRO A 158 -8.72 -4.31 8.54
N PRO A 159 -9.85 -4.04 7.87
CA PRO A 159 -10.24 -4.81 6.70
C PRO A 159 -9.24 -4.46 5.58
N ALA A 160 -8.04 -5.00 5.67
CA ALA A 160 -7.18 -5.13 4.52
C ALA A 160 -7.81 -6.21 3.64
N ILE A 161 -8.10 -5.88 2.39
CA ILE A 161 -8.04 -6.89 1.33
C ILE A 161 -6.70 -7.58 1.56
N GLU A 162 -6.71 -8.87 1.90
CA GLU A 162 -5.49 -9.64 2.10
C GLU A 162 -4.64 -9.40 0.84
N ALA A 163 -3.48 -8.79 1.04
CA ALA A 163 -2.54 -8.61 -0.05
C ALA A 163 -2.15 -10.02 -0.49
N GLU A 164 -2.47 -10.38 -1.74
CA GLU A 164 -2.03 -11.64 -2.29
C GLU A 164 -0.52 -11.75 -2.14
N THR A 165 -0.06 -12.94 -1.76
CA THR A 165 1.37 -13.22 -1.68
C THR A 165 2.01 -12.84 -3.00
N LEU A 166 3.13 -12.10 -2.95
CA LEU A 166 3.89 -11.78 -4.16
C LEU A 166 4.05 -13.07 -4.96
N PRO A 167 3.66 -13.08 -6.24
CA PRO A 167 3.74 -14.29 -7.03
C PRO A 167 5.19 -14.78 -6.97
N PRO A 168 5.41 -16.10 -6.79
CA PRO A 168 6.76 -16.64 -6.84
C PRO A 168 7.36 -16.19 -8.17
N GLY A 169 8.47 -15.45 -8.09
CA GLY A 169 9.17 -14.99 -9.29
C GLY A 169 9.32 -16.18 -10.22
N GLY A 170 8.77 -16.06 -11.44
CA GLY A 170 8.81 -17.16 -12.38
C GLY A 170 10.26 -17.59 -12.62
N PRO A 171 10.54 -18.88 -12.85
CA PRO A 171 11.84 -19.27 -13.35
C PRO A 171 12.12 -18.46 -14.62
N ILE A 172 13.12 -17.59 -14.56
CA ILE A 172 13.71 -17.00 -15.76
C ILE A 172 14.27 -18.16 -16.57
N GLY A 173 13.62 -18.49 -17.69
CA GLY A 173 14.07 -19.53 -18.64
C GLY A 173 13.40 -20.90 -18.54
N TYR A 174 12.20 -21.05 -17.97
CA TYR A 174 11.45 -22.32 -18.09
C TYR A 174 10.31 -22.20 -19.11
N ALA A 175 10.67 -22.31 -20.39
CA ALA A 175 9.76 -22.87 -21.37
C ALA A 175 10.07 -24.39 -21.50
N PRO A 176 9.07 -25.28 -21.62
CA PRO A 176 9.27 -26.72 -21.72
C PRO A 176 10.09 -27.19 -22.95
N TYR A 177 10.55 -26.26 -23.79
CA TYR A 177 11.39 -26.49 -24.97
C TYR A 177 12.67 -25.63 -25.00
N GLU A 178 12.95 -24.84 -23.97
CA GLU A 178 14.22 -24.09 -23.89
C GLU A 178 15.30 -25.00 -23.32
N THR A 179 16.14 -25.55 -24.20
CA THR A 179 17.11 -26.59 -23.84
C THR A 179 18.47 -26.07 -23.37
N CYS A 180 18.81 -24.78 -23.58
CA CYS A 180 19.78 -24.00 -22.80
C CYS A 180 20.03 -22.59 -23.38
N TRP A 181 20.49 -21.65 -22.53
CA TRP A 181 20.86 -20.28 -22.93
C TRP A 181 22.38 -20.06 -23.07
N HIS A 182 23.19 -20.98 -22.53
CA HIS A 182 24.66 -20.93 -22.51
C HIS A 182 25.31 -22.31 -22.70
N CYS A 183 24.77 -23.18 -23.55
CA CYS A 183 25.59 -24.30 -24.01
C CYS A 183 26.50 -23.79 -25.12
N ASP A 184 27.81 -24.03 -24.97
CA ASP A 184 28.77 -24.00 -26.08
C ASP A 184 28.50 -25.16 -27.05
#